data_AF-A0AAJ0B5Q4-F1
#
_entry.id   AF-A0AAJ0B5Q4-F1
#
_cell.length_a   1.000
_cell.length_b   1.000
_cell.length_c   1.000
_cell.angle_alpha   90.00
_cell.angle_beta   90.00
_cell.angle_gamma   90.00
#
_symmetry.space_group_name_H-M   'P 1'
#
loop_
_entity.id
_entity.type
_entity.pdbx_description
1 polymer ?
#
loop_
_entity_poly.entity_id
_entity_poly.type
_entity_poly.pdbx_seq_one_letter_code
_entity_poly.pdbx_strand_id
1 'polypeptide(L)'
;MSSTESIISIVIACVSLVGTIGLGVWNTLYKSSLEAAQRQRDIRRQVQRYKDPLLLSAWELQSRLFDLLDTKIPDKEVSQHAGKQDLTVFSSYLLAHFLAWAWILRERTQFLAFSDAPHWIKLREVLYKIEDELDRKFSQGISYGAQPSDRLLVSELAVVSAPGEGDDLPLRPIRWNEFQRDWEKTFAGPLKWYTDQIMGSLNAKMKGATPKDQRLRRIQHLLVDLIGILDPDETMKSDRPDEHRKCKPADWCDCEDKMVCWEGSAEELKDCKTRRQRHDEAHRILKRRREEQGKRVEMEQGAVQQVQTLKRGPDPDLEKGVPLP
;
A
#
# COMPACT_ATOMS: atom_id res chain seq x y z
N MET A 1 -34.73 71.68 -20.80
CA MET A 1 -35.23 70.48 -20.11
C MET A 1 -34.54 69.17 -20.53
N SER A 2 -33.69 69.12 -21.57
CA SER A 2 -33.09 67.85 -22.03
C SER A 2 -31.83 67.39 -21.27
N SER A 3 -31.08 68.31 -20.63
CA SER A 3 -29.80 67.96 -19.97
C SER A 3 -29.95 67.16 -18.67
N THR A 4 -31.07 67.33 -17.96
CA THR A 4 -31.35 66.60 -16.70
C THR A 4 -31.75 65.16 -16.94
N GLU A 5 -32.44 64.87 -18.05
CA GLU A 5 -32.86 63.51 -18.42
C GLU A 5 -31.67 62.62 -18.81
N SER A 6 -30.68 63.19 -19.52
CA SER A 6 -29.45 62.47 -19.89
C SER A 6 -28.60 62.08 -18.68
N ILE A 7 -28.51 62.96 -17.66
CA ILE A 7 -27.74 62.68 -16.44
C ILE A 7 -28.36 61.54 -15.64
N ILE A 8 -29.69 61.53 -15.50
CA ILE A 8 -30.40 60.47 -14.77
C ILE A 8 -30.21 59.11 -15.46
N SER A 9 -30.28 59.05 -16.79
CA SER A 9 -30.07 57.82 -17.56
C SER A 9 -28.66 57.24 -17.38
N ILE A 10 -27.63 58.09 -17.39
CA ILE A 10 -26.23 57.67 -17.18
C ILE A 10 -26.03 57.11 -15.77
N VAL A 11 -26.59 57.78 -14.76
CA VAL A 11 -26.48 57.31 -13.36
C VAL A 11 -27.17 55.95 -13.19
N ILE A 12 -28.36 55.76 -13.76
CA ILE A 12 -29.08 54.47 -13.72
C ILE A 12 -28.28 53.38 -14.43
N ALA A 13 -27.67 53.69 -15.59
CA ALA A 13 -26.83 52.75 -16.33
C ALA A 13 -25.55 52.35 -15.57
N CYS A 14 -24.91 53.29 -14.87
CA CYS A 14 -23.74 52.99 -14.05
C CYS A 14 -24.09 52.13 -12.83
N VAL A 15 -25.21 52.43 -12.16
CA VAL A 15 -25.68 51.66 -11.00
C VAL A 15 -26.07 50.23 -11.41
N SER A 16 -26.73 50.06 -12.55
CA SER A 16 -27.11 48.73 -13.05
C SER A 16 -25.89 47.90 -13.49
N LEU A 17 -24.88 48.55 -14.08
CA LEU A 17 -23.63 47.88 -14.48
C LEU A 17 -22.82 47.40 -13.26
N VAL A 18 -22.67 48.23 -12.24
CA VAL A 18 -21.97 47.87 -10.99
C VAL A 18 -22.71 46.73 -10.26
N GLY A 19 -24.04 46.77 -10.22
CA GLY A 19 -24.85 45.69 -9.66
C GLY A 19 -24.64 44.35 -10.38
N THR A 20 -24.55 44.38 -11.72
CA THR A 20 -24.37 43.16 -12.53
C THR A 20 -22.97 42.54 -12.34
N ILE A 21 -21.93 43.37 -12.28
CA ILE A 21 -20.55 42.91 -12.05
C ILE A 21 -20.40 42.33 -10.64
N GLY A 22 -20.96 43.02 -9.63
CA GLY A 22 -20.93 42.56 -8.24
C GLY A 22 -21.61 41.21 -8.05
N LEU A 23 -22.79 41.01 -8.65
CA LEU A 23 -23.50 39.72 -8.62
C LEU A 23 -22.74 38.61 -9.36
N GLY A 24 -22.03 38.94 -10.45
CA GLY A 24 -21.21 37.97 -11.19
C GLY A 24 -20.02 37.46 -10.37
N VAL A 25 -19.28 38.36 -9.71
CA VAL A 25 -18.15 38.00 -8.83
C VAL A 25 -18.65 37.22 -7.61
N TRP A 26 -19.76 37.64 -7.00
CA TRP A 26 -20.33 36.91 -5.87
C TRP A 26 -20.79 35.50 -6.26
N ASN A 27 -21.48 35.37 -7.40
CA ASN A 27 -21.92 34.06 -7.89
C ASN A 27 -20.76 33.13 -8.23
N THR A 28 -19.65 33.64 -8.75
CA THR A 28 -18.47 32.79 -9.07
C THR A 28 -17.77 32.31 -7.81
N LEU A 29 -17.54 33.19 -6.82
CA LEU A 29 -16.97 32.80 -5.54
C LEU A 29 -17.90 31.84 -4.78
N TYR A 30 -19.20 32.15 -4.71
CA TYR A 30 -20.18 31.31 -4.03
C TYR A 30 -20.33 29.94 -4.72
N LYS A 31 -20.42 29.90 -6.06
CA LYS A 31 -20.44 28.63 -6.82
C LYS A 31 -19.18 27.81 -6.60
N SER A 32 -18.00 28.44 -6.61
CA SER A 32 -16.74 27.70 -6.38
C SER A 32 -16.71 27.03 -4.99
N SER A 33 -17.22 27.72 -3.97
CA SER A 33 -17.31 27.18 -2.60
C SER A 33 -18.36 26.07 -2.49
N LEU A 34 -19.50 26.22 -3.19
CA LEU A 34 -20.58 25.24 -3.21
C LEU A 34 -20.16 23.97 -3.95
N GLU A 35 -19.47 24.11 -5.09
CA GLU A 35 -18.91 23.01 -5.88
C GLU A 35 -17.82 22.26 -5.11
N ALA A 36 -16.98 22.96 -4.33
CA ALA A 36 -16.03 22.31 -3.44
C ALA A 36 -16.74 21.49 -2.36
N ALA A 37 -17.80 22.03 -1.75
CA ALA A 37 -18.60 21.33 -0.74
C ALA A 37 -19.37 20.14 -1.32
N GLN A 38 -19.92 20.26 -2.53
CA GLN A 38 -20.59 19.16 -3.25
C GLN A 38 -19.61 18.04 -3.59
N ARG A 39 -18.44 18.38 -4.14
CA ARG A 39 -17.35 17.42 -4.39
C ARG A 39 -16.98 16.65 -3.13
N GLN A 40 -16.84 17.32 -1.99
CA GLN A 40 -16.56 16.63 -0.72
C GLN A 40 -17.67 15.67 -0.28
N ARG A 41 -18.94 15.99 -0.52
CA ARG A 41 -20.07 15.11 -0.19
C ARG A 41 -20.10 13.89 -1.08
N ASP A 42 -19.87 14.05 -2.38
CA ASP A 42 -19.85 12.94 -3.32
C ASP A 42 -18.67 12.00 -3.06
N ILE A 43 -17.50 12.55 -2.69
CA ILE A 43 -16.35 11.77 -2.21
C ILE A 43 -16.73 10.95 -0.98
N ARG A 44 -17.33 11.56 0.04
CA ARG A 44 -17.73 10.83 1.25
C ARG A 44 -18.69 9.70 0.94
N ARG A 45 -19.65 9.92 0.04
CA ARG A 45 -20.61 8.89 -0.39
C ARG A 45 -19.91 7.73 -1.12
N GLN A 46 -18.98 8.04 -2.03
CA GLN A 46 -18.22 7.00 -2.74
C GLN A 46 -17.31 6.22 -1.79
N VAL A 47 -16.58 6.89 -0.90
CA VAL A 47 -15.71 6.20 0.05
C VAL A 47 -16.55 5.34 0.98
N GLN A 48 -17.67 5.84 1.51
CA GLN A 48 -18.56 5.06 2.36
C GLN A 48 -19.05 3.78 1.65
N ARG A 49 -19.31 3.86 0.33
CA ARG A 49 -19.73 2.71 -0.49
C ARG A 49 -18.68 1.59 -0.55
N TYR A 50 -17.39 1.93 -0.52
CA TYR A 50 -16.28 0.98 -0.63
C TYR A 50 -15.60 0.67 0.71
N LYS A 51 -15.91 1.46 1.75
CA LYS A 51 -15.41 1.30 3.11
C LYS A 51 -15.83 -0.05 3.71
N ASP A 52 -17.12 -0.36 3.68
CA ASP A 52 -17.66 -1.57 4.32
C ASP A 52 -17.17 -2.85 3.62
N PRO A 53 -17.11 -2.94 2.27
CA PRO A 53 -16.50 -4.07 1.59
C PRO A 53 -14.99 -4.23 1.86
N LEU A 54 -14.25 -3.12 1.94
CA LEU A 54 -12.83 -3.16 2.30
C LEU A 54 -12.64 -3.65 3.75
N LEU A 55 -13.46 -3.17 4.68
CA LEU A 55 -13.47 -3.63 6.07
C LEU A 55 -13.72 -5.14 6.15
N LEU A 56 -14.75 -5.64 5.47
CA LEU A 56 -15.08 -7.06 5.47
C LEU A 56 -13.93 -7.91 4.91
N SER A 57 -13.35 -7.53 3.76
CA SER A 57 -12.23 -8.28 3.18
C SER A 57 -10.95 -8.22 4.00
N ALA A 58 -10.68 -7.08 4.66
CA ALA A 58 -9.56 -6.95 5.59
C ALA A 58 -9.75 -7.88 6.80
N TRP A 59 -10.97 -7.95 7.34
CA TRP A 59 -11.34 -8.84 8.44
C TRP A 59 -11.17 -10.32 8.05
N GLU A 60 -11.71 -10.75 6.91
CA GLU A 60 -11.58 -12.14 6.44
C GLU A 60 -10.11 -12.55 6.28
N LEU A 61 -9.29 -11.69 5.66
CA LEU A 61 -7.87 -11.95 5.46
C LEU A 61 -7.11 -11.98 6.79
N GLN A 62 -7.38 -11.03 7.69
CA GLN A 62 -6.76 -10.95 9.00
C GLN A 62 -7.07 -12.17 9.86
N SER A 63 -8.32 -12.61 9.90
CA SER A 63 -8.75 -13.81 10.63
C SER A 63 -8.07 -15.06 10.07
N ARG A 64 -8.02 -15.20 8.74
CA ARG A 64 -7.30 -16.32 8.12
C ARG A 64 -5.82 -16.31 8.44
N LEU A 65 -5.16 -15.15 8.39
CA LEU A 65 -3.75 -15.04 8.77
C LEU A 65 -3.55 -15.35 10.26
N PHE A 66 -4.44 -14.90 11.14
CA PHE A 66 -4.37 -15.23 12.56
C PHE A 66 -4.41 -16.75 12.78
N ASP A 67 -5.34 -17.46 12.11
CA ASP A 67 -5.44 -18.91 12.18
C ASP A 67 -4.19 -19.63 11.65
N LEU A 68 -3.64 -19.15 10.54
CA LEU A 68 -2.40 -19.71 9.98
C LEU A 68 -1.18 -19.49 10.89
N LEU A 69 -1.14 -18.38 11.63
CA LEU A 69 0.06 -17.90 12.32
C LEU A 69 0.09 -18.23 13.81
N ASP A 70 -1.04 -18.18 14.51
CA ASP A 70 -1.11 -18.35 15.96
C ASP A 70 -1.90 -19.58 16.40
N THR A 71 -2.85 -20.04 15.58
CA THR A 71 -3.63 -21.26 15.87
C THR A 71 -2.82 -22.53 15.53
N LYS A 72 -3.05 -23.60 16.31
CA LYS A 72 -2.47 -24.92 16.05
C LYS A 72 -3.30 -25.61 14.96
N ILE A 73 -2.78 -25.65 13.74
CA ILE A 73 -3.39 -26.38 12.63
C ILE A 73 -3.08 -27.88 12.80
N PRO A 74 -4.09 -28.78 12.74
CA PRO A 74 -3.85 -30.21 12.82
C PRO A 74 -2.92 -30.72 11.71
N ASP A 75 -1.94 -31.56 12.06
CA ASP A 75 -0.98 -32.13 11.08
C ASP A 75 -1.64 -32.86 9.91
N LYS A 76 -2.82 -33.44 10.16
CA LYS A 76 -3.63 -34.12 9.13
C LYS A 76 -4.05 -33.17 8.01
N GLU A 77 -4.36 -31.92 8.33
CA GLU A 77 -4.83 -30.91 7.39
C GLU A 77 -3.69 -30.42 6.48
N VAL A 78 -2.48 -30.27 7.06
CA VAL A 78 -1.28 -29.89 6.28
C VAL A 78 -0.81 -31.03 5.37
N SER A 79 -0.99 -32.28 5.80
CA SER A 79 -0.53 -33.46 5.06
C SER A 79 -1.48 -33.88 3.93
N GLN A 80 -2.78 -33.60 4.06
CA GLN A 80 -3.78 -33.94 3.06
C GLN A 80 -3.75 -32.95 1.89
N HIS A 81 -3.89 -33.46 0.66
CA HIS A 81 -3.93 -32.60 -0.53
C HIS A 81 -5.05 -31.56 -0.48
N ALA A 82 -6.25 -31.97 -0.04
CA ALA A 82 -7.40 -31.08 0.09
C ALA A 82 -7.17 -29.97 1.14
N GLY A 83 -6.65 -30.32 2.32
CA GLY A 83 -6.33 -29.34 3.36
C GLY A 83 -5.20 -28.39 2.92
N LYS A 84 -4.17 -28.90 2.23
CA LYS A 84 -3.13 -28.05 1.65
C LYS A 84 -3.71 -27.07 0.61
N GLN A 85 -4.61 -27.51 -0.26
CA GLN A 85 -5.27 -26.63 -1.23
C GLN A 85 -6.10 -25.56 -0.53
N ASP A 86 -6.86 -25.91 0.51
CA ASP A 86 -7.59 -24.93 1.32
C ASP A 86 -6.64 -23.91 1.98
N LEU A 87 -5.59 -24.37 2.66
CA LEU A 87 -4.63 -23.52 3.34
C LEU A 87 -3.90 -22.55 2.40
N THR A 88 -3.69 -22.94 1.15
CA THR A 88 -2.95 -22.13 0.17
C THR A 88 -3.84 -21.36 -0.78
N VAL A 89 -4.72 -22.02 -1.51
CA VAL A 89 -5.56 -21.42 -2.58
C VAL A 89 -6.63 -20.52 -1.99
N PHE A 90 -7.33 -20.96 -0.94
CA PHE A 90 -8.36 -20.13 -0.31
C PHE A 90 -7.74 -18.91 0.39
N SER A 91 -6.61 -19.08 1.08
CA SER A 91 -5.87 -17.94 1.65
C SER A 91 -5.38 -16.96 0.57
N SER A 92 -4.99 -17.47 -0.61
CA SER A 92 -4.58 -16.66 -1.76
C SER A 92 -5.76 -15.90 -2.37
N TYR A 93 -6.95 -16.51 -2.39
CA TYR A 93 -8.19 -15.82 -2.77
C TYR A 93 -8.49 -14.66 -1.83
N LEU A 94 -8.41 -14.84 -0.51
CA LEU A 94 -8.67 -13.76 0.44
C LEU A 94 -7.68 -12.59 0.26
N LEU A 95 -6.40 -12.89 0.00
CA LEU A 95 -5.41 -11.86 -0.32
C LEU A 95 -5.77 -11.12 -1.62
N ALA A 96 -6.10 -11.85 -2.69
CA ALA A 96 -6.50 -11.25 -3.97
C ALA A 96 -7.79 -10.42 -3.83
N HIS A 97 -8.76 -10.88 -3.04
CA HIS A 97 -10.01 -10.20 -2.77
C HIS A 97 -9.78 -8.89 -2.02
N PHE A 98 -8.94 -8.91 -0.98
CA PHE A 98 -8.53 -7.68 -0.28
C PHE A 98 -7.82 -6.70 -1.22
N LEU A 99 -6.86 -7.19 -2.03
CA LEU A 99 -6.13 -6.36 -2.99
C LEU A 99 -7.06 -5.75 -4.05
N ALA A 100 -8.06 -6.49 -4.52
CA ALA A 100 -9.08 -5.98 -5.44
C ALA A 100 -9.87 -4.82 -4.81
N TRP A 101 -10.31 -4.94 -3.56
CA TRP A 101 -11.01 -3.83 -2.89
C TRP A 101 -10.10 -2.62 -2.63
N ALA A 102 -8.85 -2.85 -2.23
CA ALA A 102 -7.87 -1.78 -2.07
C ALA A 102 -7.60 -1.05 -3.40
N TRP A 103 -7.53 -1.79 -4.51
CA TRP A 103 -7.38 -1.24 -5.85
C TRP A 103 -8.63 -0.48 -6.31
N ILE A 104 -9.82 -1.06 -6.17
CA ILE A 104 -11.10 -0.40 -6.50
C ILE A 104 -11.23 0.91 -5.71
N LEU A 105 -10.89 0.87 -4.41
CA LEU A 105 -10.87 2.06 -3.58
C LEU A 105 -9.92 3.08 -4.19
N ARG A 106 -8.64 2.75 -4.43
CA ARG A 106 -7.66 3.68 -5.00
C ARG A 106 -8.12 4.27 -6.35
N GLU A 107 -8.62 3.42 -7.26
CA GLU A 107 -9.02 3.83 -8.60
C GLU A 107 -10.25 4.74 -8.60
N ARG A 108 -11.27 4.41 -7.78
CA ARG A 108 -12.49 5.23 -7.67
C ARG A 108 -12.31 6.45 -6.76
N THR A 109 -11.28 6.43 -5.91
CA THR A 109 -10.96 7.53 -4.99
C THR A 109 -9.69 8.27 -5.38
N GLN A 110 -9.46 8.52 -6.68
CA GLN A 110 -8.45 9.48 -7.14
C GLN A 110 -8.50 10.84 -6.36
N PHE A 111 -9.62 11.12 -5.67
CA PHE A 111 -9.84 12.24 -4.77
C PHE A 111 -9.40 12.09 -3.29
N LEU A 112 -9.11 10.88 -2.77
CA LEU A 112 -8.52 10.72 -1.43
C LEU A 112 -7.18 11.48 -1.35
N ALA A 113 -6.48 11.65 -2.47
CA ALA A 113 -5.27 12.46 -2.59
C ALA A 113 -5.44 13.93 -2.14
N PHE A 114 -6.68 14.46 -2.16
CA PHE A 114 -6.98 15.86 -1.83
C PHE A 114 -7.76 16.05 -0.53
N SER A 115 -7.95 14.99 0.28
CA SER A 115 -8.64 15.13 1.56
C SER A 115 -7.67 15.36 2.71
N ASP A 116 -7.80 16.52 3.35
CA ASP A 116 -7.02 16.90 4.55
C ASP A 116 -7.59 16.31 5.85
N ALA A 117 -8.61 15.44 5.77
CA ALA A 117 -9.19 14.88 6.98
C ALA A 117 -8.23 13.88 7.62
N PRO A 118 -7.90 14.00 8.93
CA PRO A 118 -6.89 13.17 9.58
C PRO A 118 -7.14 11.65 9.47
N HIS A 119 -8.39 11.21 9.46
CA HIS A 119 -8.74 9.80 9.36
C HIS A 119 -8.40 9.20 7.99
N TRP A 120 -8.55 9.96 6.90
CA TRP A 120 -8.20 9.51 5.55
C TRP A 120 -6.69 9.44 5.35
N ILE A 121 -5.93 10.33 5.98
CA ILE A 121 -4.47 10.28 6.00
C ILE A 121 -4.01 8.97 6.64
N LYS A 122 -4.53 8.63 7.83
CA LYS A 122 -4.21 7.37 8.51
C LYS A 122 -4.59 6.13 7.69
N LEU A 123 -5.77 6.12 7.09
CA LEU A 123 -6.22 5.01 6.22
C LEU A 123 -5.21 4.78 5.09
N ARG A 124 -4.82 5.86 4.41
CA ARG A 124 -3.86 5.83 3.31
C ARG A 124 -2.47 5.35 3.77
N GLU A 125 -2.00 5.85 4.91
CA GLU A 125 -0.73 5.44 5.50
C GLU A 125 -0.70 3.94 5.80
N VAL A 126 -1.75 3.39 6.40
CA VAL A 126 -1.81 1.95 6.71
C VAL A 126 -1.90 1.11 5.43
N LEU A 127 -2.70 1.50 4.44
CA LEU A 127 -2.74 0.81 3.14
C LEU A 127 -1.35 0.82 2.47
N TYR A 128 -0.63 1.94 2.49
CA TYR A 128 0.74 2.00 1.97
C TYR A 128 1.71 1.12 2.76
N LYS A 129 1.61 1.06 4.08
CA LYS A 129 2.43 0.13 4.89
C LYS A 129 2.15 -1.33 4.53
N ILE A 130 0.89 -1.71 4.26
CA ILE A 130 0.53 -3.06 3.82
C ILE A 130 1.19 -3.35 2.46
N GLU A 131 1.09 -2.42 1.51
CA GLU A 131 1.71 -2.55 0.19
C GLU A 131 3.24 -2.66 0.28
N ASP A 132 3.88 -1.83 1.10
CA ASP A 132 5.33 -1.87 1.32
C ASP A 132 5.77 -3.22 1.92
N GLU A 133 5.01 -3.76 2.88
CA GLU A 133 5.30 -5.07 3.47
C GLU A 133 5.12 -6.24 2.49
N LEU A 134 4.14 -6.16 1.58
CA LEU A 134 3.97 -7.12 0.48
C LEU A 134 5.17 -7.09 -0.49
N ASP A 135 5.65 -5.89 -0.81
CA ASP A 135 6.75 -5.65 -1.75
C ASP A 135 8.14 -5.83 -1.10
N ARG A 136 8.20 -5.89 0.25
CA ARG A 136 9.44 -5.94 1.03
C ARG A 136 10.28 -7.17 0.68
N LYS A 137 11.50 -6.95 0.19
CA LYS A 137 12.49 -8.01 -0.10
C LYS A 137 13.29 -8.33 1.16
N PHE A 138 13.34 -9.60 1.56
CA PHE A 138 14.22 -10.02 2.66
C PHE A 138 15.56 -10.53 2.12
N SER A 139 16.65 -9.98 2.65
CA SER A 139 18.01 -10.33 2.24
C SER A 139 18.74 -11.22 3.26
N GLN A 140 18.23 -12.41 3.62
CA GLN A 140 18.98 -13.47 4.33
C GLN A 140 18.37 -14.88 4.08
N GLY A 141 18.33 -15.31 2.83
CA GLY A 141 18.13 -16.74 2.49
C GLY A 141 16.68 -17.19 2.29
N ILE A 142 16.03 -16.58 1.29
CA ILE A 142 14.75 -16.90 0.65
C ILE A 142 13.51 -16.28 1.32
N SER A 143 13.20 -15.06 0.89
CA SER A 143 11.83 -14.62 0.63
C SER A 143 11.87 -13.64 -0.55
N TYR A 144 11.46 -14.12 -1.73
CA TYR A 144 11.09 -13.23 -2.82
C TYR A 144 9.74 -12.64 -2.40
N GLY A 145 9.70 -11.33 -2.10
CA GLY A 145 8.41 -10.63 -1.96
C GLY A 145 7.58 -10.77 -3.22
N ALA A 146 6.32 -10.35 -3.15
CA ALA A 146 5.62 -10.04 -4.39
C ALA A 146 6.53 -9.08 -5.17
N GLN A 147 6.80 -9.36 -6.45
CA GLN A 147 7.27 -8.26 -7.27
C GLN A 147 6.13 -7.23 -7.26
N PRO A 148 6.41 -5.92 -7.17
CA PRO A 148 5.35 -4.91 -7.23
C PRO A 148 4.43 -5.09 -8.45
N SER A 149 4.99 -5.60 -9.56
CA SER A 149 4.25 -6.02 -10.75
C SER A 149 3.26 -7.16 -10.49
N ASP A 150 3.67 -8.20 -9.76
CA ASP A 150 2.81 -9.35 -9.45
C ASP A 150 1.64 -8.92 -8.56
N ARG A 151 1.92 -8.07 -7.56
CA ARG A 151 0.87 -7.51 -6.69
C ARG A 151 -0.14 -6.70 -7.50
N LEU A 152 0.32 -5.80 -8.36
CA LEU A 152 -0.56 -4.99 -9.19
C LEU A 152 -1.38 -5.87 -10.15
N LEU A 153 -0.72 -6.84 -10.78
CA LEU A 153 -1.35 -7.80 -11.69
C LEU A 153 -2.46 -8.60 -10.98
N VAL A 154 -2.21 -9.12 -9.78
CA VAL A 154 -3.25 -9.80 -8.99
C VAL A 154 -4.39 -8.85 -8.65
N SER A 155 -4.08 -7.61 -8.28
CA SER A 155 -5.08 -6.61 -7.91
C SER A 155 -6.02 -6.30 -9.07
N GLU A 156 -5.48 -6.15 -10.27
CA GLU A 156 -6.26 -5.87 -11.50
C GLU A 156 -7.04 -7.10 -11.98
N LEU A 157 -6.41 -8.28 -12.00
CA LEU A 157 -7.06 -9.53 -12.42
C LEU A 157 -8.17 -9.97 -11.48
N ALA A 158 -8.06 -9.62 -10.20
CA ALA A 158 -9.08 -9.92 -9.20
C ALA A 158 -10.27 -8.95 -9.25
N VAL A 159 -10.32 -8.00 -10.19
CA VAL A 159 -11.45 -7.08 -10.38
C VAL A 159 -12.20 -7.42 -11.65
N VAL A 160 -13.53 -7.50 -11.53
CA VAL A 160 -14.45 -7.82 -12.63
C VAL A 160 -15.55 -6.76 -12.68
N SER A 161 -15.90 -6.31 -13.88
CA SER A 161 -17.08 -5.46 -14.09
C SER A 161 -18.34 -6.29 -13.86
N ALA A 162 -19.20 -5.87 -12.93
CA ALA A 162 -20.48 -6.53 -12.75
C ALA A 162 -21.42 -6.24 -13.94
N PRO A 163 -22.27 -7.18 -14.35
CA PRO A 163 -23.24 -6.95 -15.42
C PRO A 163 -24.21 -5.82 -15.02
N GLY A 164 -24.30 -4.79 -15.84
CA GLY A 164 -25.17 -3.63 -15.68
C GLY A 164 -25.29 -2.85 -16.99
N GLU A 165 -26.30 -1.99 -17.10
CA GLU A 165 -26.54 -1.17 -18.28
C GLU A 165 -26.12 0.28 -17.98
N GLY A 166 -25.14 0.82 -18.73
CA GLY A 166 -24.60 2.18 -18.58
C GLY A 166 -23.06 2.24 -18.46
N ASP A 167 -22.51 3.45 -18.56
CA ASP A 167 -21.04 3.70 -18.54
C ASP A 167 -20.39 3.51 -17.15
N ASP A 168 -21.16 3.41 -16.07
CA ASP A 168 -20.64 3.25 -14.70
C ASP A 168 -20.94 1.85 -14.13
N LEU A 169 -20.40 0.83 -14.79
CA LEU A 169 -20.48 -0.56 -14.33
C LEU A 169 -19.84 -0.67 -12.93
N PRO A 170 -20.56 -1.21 -11.92
CA PRO A 170 -19.98 -1.36 -10.60
C PRO A 170 -18.85 -2.39 -10.65
N LEU A 171 -17.65 -1.95 -10.27
CA LEU A 171 -16.52 -2.83 -10.08
C LEU A 171 -16.77 -3.71 -8.85
N ARG A 172 -16.50 -5.01 -9.00
CA ARG A 172 -16.51 -5.96 -7.89
C ARG A 172 -15.26 -6.84 -7.95
N PRO A 173 -14.84 -7.41 -6.82
CA PRO A 173 -13.87 -8.48 -6.85
C PRO A 173 -14.40 -9.74 -7.54
N ILE A 174 -13.47 -10.56 -7.99
CA ILE A 174 -13.71 -11.91 -8.50
C ILE A 174 -14.34 -12.78 -7.41
N ARG A 175 -15.29 -13.65 -7.78
CA ARG A 175 -15.92 -14.58 -6.82
C ARG A 175 -15.05 -15.80 -6.60
N TRP A 176 -15.22 -16.49 -5.48
CA TRP A 176 -14.47 -17.72 -5.16
C TRP A 176 -14.49 -18.77 -6.28
N ASN A 177 -15.65 -19.04 -6.87
CA ASN A 177 -15.78 -20.02 -7.97
C ASN A 177 -15.04 -19.59 -9.25
N GLU A 178 -15.06 -18.29 -9.58
CA GLU A 178 -14.32 -17.71 -10.70
C GLU A 178 -12.81 -17.80 -10.43
N PHE A 179 -12.37 -17.43 -9.23
CA PHE A 179 -10.97 -17.52 -8.81
C PHE A 179 -10.45 -18.96 -8.84
N GLN A 180 -11.21 -19.92 -8.32
CA GLN A 180 -10.81 -21.32 -8.29
C GLN A 180 -10.67 -21.91 -9.70
N ARG A 181 -11.56 -21.55 -10.63
CA ARG A 181 -11.50 -21.98 -12.03
C ARG A 181 -10.25 -21.44 -12.73
N ASP A 182 -9.90 -20.19 -12.44
CA ASP A 182 -8.82 -19.48 -13.14
C ASP A 182 -7.47 -19.56 -12.39
N TRP A 183 -7.44 -20.22 -11.22
CA TRP A 183 -6.28 -20.34 -10.33
C TRP A 183 -4.99 -20.75 -11.04
N GLU A 184 -4.96 -21.94 -11.63
CA GLU A 184 -3.75 -22.52 -12.23
C GLU A 184 -3.20 -21.70 -13.40
N LYS A 185 -4.09 -21.04 -14.15
CA LYS A 185 -3.73 -20.31 -15.37
C LYS A 185 -3.30 -18.87 -15.09
N THR A 186 -3.94 -18.24 -14.10
CA THR A 186 -3.91 -16.78 -13.95
C THR A 186 -3.29 -16.35 -12.62
N PHE A 187 -3.62 -17.00 -11.51
CA PHE A 187 -3.26 -16.53 -10.17
C PHE A 187 -2.09 -17.28 -9.53
N ALA A 188 -1.89 -18.56 -9.87
CA ALA A 188 -0.89 -19.42 -9.25
C ALA A 188 0.55 -18.89 -9.39
N GLY A 189 0.89 -18.32 -10.55
CA GLY A 189 2.19 -17.71 -10.80
C GLY A 189 2.45 -16.47 -9.92
N PRO A 190 1.66 -15.40 -10.07
CA PRO A 190 1.82 -14.17 -9.29
C PRO A 190 1.70 -14.36 -7.76
N LEU A 191 0.90 -15.33 -7.30
CA LEU A 191 0.72 -15.63 -5.87
C LEU A 191 1.63 -16.76 -5.36
N LYS A 192 2.56 -17.26 -6.17
CA LYS A 192 3.46 -18.35 -5.77
C LYS A 192 4.28 -17.99 -4.52
N TRP A 193 4.75 -16.76 -4.41
CA TRP A 193 5.51 -16.32 -3.24
C TRP A 193 4.71 -16.44 -1.94
N TYR A 194 3.40 -16.20 -2.00
CA TYR A 194 2.50 -16.22 -0.85
C TYR A 194 2.20 -17.65 -0.43
N THR A 195 1.90 -18.53 -1.41
CA THR A 195 1.69 -19.95 -1.16
C THR A 195 2.96 -20.63 -0.64
N ASP A 196 4.13 -20.32 -1.19
CA ASP A 196 5.43 -20.80 -0.72
C ASP A 196 5.69 -20.34 0.73
N GLN A 197 5.34 -19.10 1.08
CA GLN A 197 5.53 -18.56 2.43
C GLN A 197 4.60 -19.22 3.46
N ILE A 198 3.32 -19.43 3.12
CA ILE A 198 2.38 -20.18 3.96
C ILE A 198 2.91 -21.60 4.17
N MET A 199 3.23 -22.32 3.11
CA MET A 199 3.73 -23.69 3.22
C MET A 199 5.07 -23.78 3.96
N GLY A 200 5.96 -22.82 3.75
CA GLY A 200 7.23 -22.75 4.47
C GLY A 200 7.03 -22.57 5.97
N SER A 201 6.08 -21.70 6.38
CA SER A 201 5.71 -21.51 7.78
C SER A 201 5.11 -22.78 8.39
N LEU A 202 4.12 -23.37 7.73
CA LEU A 202 3.46 -24.59 8.22
C LEU A 202 4.44 -25.76 8.35
N ASN A 203 5.28 -25.98 7.34
CA ASN A 203 6.29 -27.04 7.38
C ASN A 203 7.34 -26.82 8.49
N ALA A 204 7.72 -25.57 8.76
CA ALA A 204 8.63 -25.25 9.87
C ALA A 204 7.98 -25.56 11.21
N LYS A 205 6.70 -25.18 11.41
CA LYS A 205 5.93 -25.49 12.61
C LYS A 205 5.83 -26.99 12.87
N MET A 206 5.50 -27.78 11.83
CA MET A 206 5.44 -29.25 11.93
C MET A 206 6.78 -29.88 12.34
N LYS A 207 7.90 -29.28 11.93
CA LYS A 207 9.25 -29.74 12.26
C LYS A 207 9.76 -29.20 13.60
N GLY A 208 8.97 -28.40 14.32
CA GLY A 208 9.41 -27.69 15.52
C GLY A 208 10.50 -26.63 15.24
N ALA A 209 10.67 -26.22 13.99
CA ALA A 209 11.61 -25.18 13.59
C ALA A 209 10.96 -23.79 13.63
N THR A 210 11.76 -22.75 13.80
CA THR A 210 11.28 -21.36 13.81
C THR A 210 10.74 -20.98 12.41
N PRO A 211 9.44 -20.65 12.27
CA PRO A 211 8.86 -20.27 10.98
C PRO A 211 9.40 -18.92 10.49
N LYS A 212 9.61 -18.82 9.17
CA LYS A 212 9.96 -17.55 8.48
C LYS A 212 8.69 -16.80 8.06
N ASP A 213 7.80 -16.53 9.00
CA ASP A 213 6.46 -15.96 8.78
C ASP A 213 6.34 -14.48 9.15
N GLN A 214 7.47 -13.77 9.27
CA GLN A 214 7.54 -12.38 9.73
C GLN A 214 6.68 -11.45 8.89
N ARG A 215 6.73 -11.58 7.55
CA ARG A 215 5.91 -10.78 6.64
C ARG A 215 4.41 -11.00 6.90
N LEU A 216 3.98 -12.25 7.00
CA LEU A 216 2.57 -12.60 7.20
C LEU A 216 2.06 -12.04 8.53
N ARG A 217 2.87 -12.11 9.59
CA ARG A 217 2.55 -11.51 10.90
C ARG A 217 2.41 -9.99 10.82
N ARG A 218 3.32 -9.30 10.12
CA ARG A 218 3.24 -7.85 9.94
C ARG A 218 2.04 -7.43 9.12
N ILE A 219 1.73 -8.15 8.04
CA ILE A 219 0.50 -7.91 7.26
C ILE A 219 -0.72 -8.10 8.15
N GLN A 220 -0.78 -9.17 8.94
CA GLN A 220 -1.88 -9.39 9.88
C GLN A 220 -2.02 -8.23 10.89
N HIS A 221 -0.92 -7.74 11.45
CA HIS A 221 -0.93 -6.58 12.35
C HIS A 221 -1.46 -5.32 11.70
N LEU A 222 -1.00 -5.03 10.48
CA LEU A 222 -1.44 -3.87 9.72
C LEU A 222 -2.91 -3.97 9.29
N LEU A 223 -3.41 -5.18 9.03
CA LEU A 223 -4.83 -5.40 8.75
C LEU A 223 -5.69 -5.16 10.00
N VAL A 224 -5.23 -5.56 11.19
CA VAL A 224 -5.91 -5.19 12.46
C VAL A 224 -5.95 -3.67 12.62
N ASP A 225 -4.84 -2.98 12.35
CA ASP A 225 -4.80 -1.50 12.42
C ASP A 225 -5.75 -0.87 11.39
N LEU A 226 -5.83 -1.44 10.18
CA LEU A 226 -6.75 -1.02 9.14
C LEU A 226 -8.21 -1.18 9.56
N ILE A 227 -8.56 -2.32 10.16
CA ILE A 227 -9.90 -2.59 10.70
C ILE A 227 -10.25 -1.55 11.76
N GLY A 228 -9.35 -1.23 12.69
CA GLY A 228 -9.59 -0.21 13.71
C GLY A 228 -9.78 1.21 13.15
N ILE A 229 -9.20 1.52 11.99
CA ILE A 229 -9.44 2.80 11.28
C ILE A 229 -10.79 2.77 10.54
N LEU A 230 -11.15 1.64 9.95
CA LEU A 230 -12.38 1.48 9.19
C LEU A 230 -13.60 1.33 10.12
N ASP A 231 -13.50 0.69 11.27
CA ASP A 231 -14.60 0.43 12.20
C ASP A 231 -14.30 0.97 13.60
N PRO A 232 -14.24 2.30 13.78
CA PRO A 232 -13.89 2.90 15.07
C PRO A 232 -14.96 2.64 16.16
N ASP A 233 -16.20 2.37 15.75
CA ASP A 233 -17.31 2.05 16.64
C ASP A 233 -17.38 0.54 16.97
N GLU A 234 -16.46 -0.25 16.40
CA GLU A 234 -16.36 -1.70 16.59
C GLU A 234 -17.70 -2.42 16.33
N THR A 235 -18.40 -2.03 15.27
CA THR A 235 -19.68 -2.61 14.85
C THR A 235 -19.56 -4.07 14.39
N MET A 236 -18.38 -4.48 13.92
CA MET A 236 -18.05 -5.86 13.55
C MET A 236 -17.49 -6.70 14.72
N LYS A 237 -17.83 -6.38 15.97
CA LYS A 237 -17.48 -7.24 17.10
C LYS A 237 -17.97 -8.66 16.86
N SER A 238 -17.02 -9.58 16.84
CA SER A 238 -17.32 -11.00 16.96
C SER A 238 -17.49 -11.36 18.44
N ASP A 239 -18.33 -12.34 18.71
CA ASP A 239 -18.43 -12.96 20.04
C ASP A 239 -17.12 -13.64 20.48
N ARG A 240 -16.16 -13.81 19.56
CA ARG A 240 -14.83 -14.35 19.84
C ARG A 240 -13.88 -13.22 20.26
N PRO A 241 -13.44 -13.17 21.53
CA PRO A 241 -12.60 -12.08 22.04
C PRO A 241 -11.23 -12.00 21.36
N ASP A 242 -10.78 -13.09 20.75
CA ASP A 242 -9.46 -13.20 20.15
C ASP A 242 -9.42 -12.79 18.66
N GLU A 243 -10.58 -12.56 18.01
CA GLU A 243 -10.64 -12.49 16.54
C GLU A 243 -10.03 -11.19 15.97
N HIS A 244 -10.02 -10.12 16.77
CA HIS A 244 -9.49 -8.80 16.40
C HIS A 244 -8.06 -8.53 16.92
N ARG A 245 -7.40 -9.55 17.49
CA ARG A 245 -6.08 -9.35 18.10
C ARG A 245 -4.95 -9.50 17.09
N LYS A 246 -3.89 -8.70 17.29
CA LYS A 246 -2.61 -8.90 16.62
C LYS A 246 -2.03 -10.26 17.05
N CYS A 247 -1.60 -11.08 16.09
CA CYS A 247 -0.93 -12.35 16.37
C CYS A 247 0.40 -12.13 17.10
N LYS A 248 0.95 -13.16 17.75
CA LYS A 248 2.24 -13.04 18.44
C LYS A 248 3.34 -12.55 17.48
N PRO A 249 4.18 -11.58 17.87
CA PRO A 249 5.28 -11.16 17.02
C PRO A 249 6.28 -12.31 16.85
N ALA A 250 6.89 -12.43 15.67
CA ALA A 250 7.99 -13.36 15.48
C ALA A 250 9.20 -12.94 16.35
N ASP A 251 10.07 -13.89 16.72
CA ASP A 251 11.23 -13.65 17.59
C ASP A 251 12.11 -12.47 17.14
N TRP A 252 12.18 -12.24 15.83
CA TRP A 252 12.95 -11.18 15.17
C TRP A 252 12.08 -10.23 14.32
N CYS A 253 10.78 -10.12 14.62
CA CYS A 253 9.92 -9.14 13.97
C CYS A 253 10.22 -7.72 14.47
N ASP A 254 10.37 -6.81 13.52
CA ASP A 254 10.50 -5.35 13.67
C ASP A 254 9.14 -4.64 13.67
N CYS A 255 8.03 -5.38 13.78
CA CYS A 255 6.70 -4.82 13.90
C CYS A 255 6.72 -3.72 14.98
N GLU A 256 6.40 -2.48 14.57
CA GLU A 256 6.66 -1.23 15.32
C GLU A 256 6.04 -1.22 16.73
N ASP A 257 5.15 -2.18 16.99
CA ASP A 257 4.24 -2.25 18.13
C ASP A 257 4.54 -3.36 19.14
N LYS A 258 5.82 -3.63 19.42
CA LYS A 258 6.17 -4.34 20.67
C LYS A 258 5.83 -3.53 21.95
N MET A 259 5.22 -2.35 21.82
CA MET A 259 4.67 -1.59 22.95
C MET A 259 3.20 -1.86 23.25
N VAL A 260 2.40 -2.44 22.33
CA VAL A 260 0.94 -2.55 22.53
C VAL A 260 0.46 -4.00 22.68
N CYS A 261 1.24 -5.00 22.23
CA CYS A 261 0.78 -6.41 22.22
C CYS A 261 1.44 -7.32 23.26
N TRP A 262 2.06 -6.78 24.31
CA TRP A 262 2.87 -7.60 25.21
C TRP A 262 2.52 -7.35 26.68
N GLU A 263 1.76 -8.27 27.28
CA GLU A 263 1.47 -8.36 28.72
C GLU A 263 2.63 -9.00 29.51
N GLY A 264 3.84 -9.03 28.97
CA GLY A 264 5.00 -9.60 29.65
C GLY A 264 5.62 -8.66 30.68
N SER A 265 6.57 -9.19 31.46
CA SER A 265 7.18 -8.47 32.57
C SER A 265 8.01 -7.26 32.11
N ALA A 266 8.10 -6.21 32.94
CA ALA A 266 8.89 -5.01 32.63
C ALA A 266 10.36 -5.29 32.26
N GLU A 267 10.88 -6.46 32.63
CA GLU A 267 12.24 -6.93 32.39
C GLU A 267 12.45 -7.40 30.94
N GLU A 268 11.51 -8.16 30.35
CA GLU A 268 11.67 -8.61 28.97
C GLU A 268 11.30 -7.50 27.95
N LEU A 269 10.54 -6.47 28.39
CA LEU A 269 10.40 -5.22 27.64
C LEU A 269 11.73 -4.46 27.51
N LYS A 270 12.55 -4.44 28.58
CA LYS A 270 13.90 -3.83 28.55
C LYS A 270 14.85 -4.60 27.63
N ASP A 271 14.82 -5.93 27.68
CA ASP A 271 15.65 -6.76 26.78
C ASP A 271 15.26 -6.51 25.30
N CYS A 272 13.97 -6.44 25.01
CA CYS A 272 13.49 -6.17 23.66
C CYS A 272 13.93 -4.80 23.12
N LYS A 273 13.87 -3.74 23.95
CA LYS A 273 14.36 -2.40 23.58
C LYS A 273 15.86 -2.42 23.28
N THR A 274 16.64 -3.14 24.10
CA THR A 274 18.09 -3.27 23.95
C THR A 274 18.45 -4.00 22.65
N ARG A 275 17.73 -5.08 22.31
CA ARG A 275 17.93 -5.80 21.03
C ARG A 275 17.60 -4.92 19.82
N ARG A 276 16.55 -4.10 19.88
CA ARG A 276 16.20 -3.14 18.81
C ARG A 276 17.29 -2.10 18.62
N GLN A 277 17.81 -1.52 19.70
CA GLN A 277 18.91 -0.54 19.61
C GLN A 277 20.15 -1.14 18.94
N ARG A 278 20.53 -2.37 19.32
CA ARG A 278 21.66 -3.08 18.68
C ARG A 278 21.40 -3.36 17.20
N HIS A 279 20.17 -3.69 16.83
CA HIS A 279 19.81 -3.94 15.43
C HIS A 279 19.82 -2.66 14.60
N ASP A 280 19.26 -1.57 15.10
CA ASP A 280 19.27 -0.26 14.43
C ASP A 280 20.69 0.28 14.26
N GLU A 281 21.53 0.07 15.27
CA GLU A 281 22.96 0.37 15.20
C GLU A 281 23.68 -0.48 14.14
N ALA A 282 23.44 -1.79 14.12
CA ALA A 282 23.99 -2.69 13.09
C ALA A 282 23.55 -2.27 11.68
N HIS A 283 22.30 -1.88 11.49
CA HIS A 283 21.78 -1.42 10.21
C HIS A 283 22.41 -0.09 9.78
N ARG A 284 22.59 0.86 10.72
CA ARG A 284 23.34 2.11 10.47
C ARG A 284 24.78 1.85 10.06
N ILE A 285 25.46 0.89 10.71
CA ILE A 285 26.83 0.48 10.36
C ILE A 285 26.88 -0.10 8.95
N LEU A 286 25.96 -1.00 8.61
CA LEU A 286 25.90 -1.61 7.27
C LEU A 286 25.63 -0.57 6.18
N LYS A 287 24.75 0.41 6.44
CA LYS A 287 24.48 1.51 5.51
C LYS A 287 25.73 2.34 5.25
N ARG A 288 26.47 2.74 6.29
CA ARG A 288 27.74 3.47 6.13
C ARG A 288 28.76 2.68 5.33
N ARG A 289 28.91 1.37 5.58
CA ARG A 289 29.83 0.53 4.80
C ARG A 289 29.49 0.46 3.32
N ARG A 290 28.20 0.42 2.96
CA ARG A 290 27.77 0.45 1.56
C ARG A 290 28.07 1.79 0.90
N GLU A 291 27.82 2.89 1.60
CA GLU A 291 28.15 4.24 1.11
C GLU A 291 29.67 4.41 0.93
N GLU A 292 30.48 3.89 1.85
CA GLU A 292 31.95 3.89 1.74
C GLU A 292 32.44 3.01 0.58
N GLN A 293 31.84 1.84 0.37
CA GLN A 293 32.16 0.99 -0.78
C GLN A 293 31.78 1.67 -2.10
N GLY A 294 30.61 2.31 -2.19
CA GLY A 294 30.21 3.08 -3.37
C GLY A 294 31.22 4.18 -3.71
N LYS A 295 31.64 4.97 -2.73
CA LYS A 295 32.67 6.01 -2.91
C LYS A 295 34.03 5.46 -3.34
N ARG A 296 34.43 4.27 -2.85
CA ARG A 296 35.68 3.63 -3.30
C ARG A 296 35.62 3.21 -4.77
N VAL A 297 34.51 2.61 -5.20
CA VAL A 297 34.30 2.21 -6.59
C VAL A 297 34.30 3.44 -7.52
N GLU A 298 33.66 4.53 -7.11
CA GLU A 298 33.67 5.80 -7.88
C GLU A 298 35.08 6.38 -8.01
N MET A 299 35.89 6.37 -6.94
CA MET A 299 37.28 6.81 -6.99
C MET A 299 38.16 5.93 -7.89
N GLU A 300 38.00 4.60 -7.82
CA GLU A 300 38.73 3.66 -8.68
C GLU A 300 38.36 3.86 -10.16
N GLN A 301 37.08 4.04 -10.47
CA GLN A 301 36.62 4.31 -11.84
C GLN A 301 37.17 5.65 -12.37
N GLY A 302 37.15 6.70 -11.54
CA GLY A 302 37.74 8.00 -11.88
C GLY A 302 39.25 7.91 -12.17
N ALA A 303 39.99 7.15 -11.37
CA ALA A 303 41.42 6.92 -11.57
C ALA A 303 41.71 6.16 -12.88
N VAL A 304 40.92 5.12 -13.19
CA VAL A 304 41.04 4.38 -14.46
C VAL A 304 40.80 5.30 -15.65
N GLN A 305 39.81 6.19 -15.57
CA GLN A 305 39.47 7.13 -16.65
C GLN A 305 40.56 8.21 -16.84
N GLN A 306 41.20 8.68 -15.77
CA GLN A 306 42.39 9.55 -15.86
C GLN A 306 43.59 8.85 -16.51
N VAL A 307 43.84 7.58 -16.19
CA VAL A 307 44.93 6.82 -16.83
C VAL A 307 44.65 6.59 -18.32
N GLN A 308 43.39 6.35 -18.70
CA GLN A 308 43.01 6.20 -20.11
C GLN A 308 43.16 7.52 -20.90
N THR A 309 42.84 8.65 -20.29
CA THR A 309 43.02 9.97 -20.94
C THR A 309 44.49 10.34 -21.08
N LEU A 310 45.36 10.01 -20.12
CA LEU A 310 46.81 10.20 -20.24
C LEU A 310 47.47 9.26 -21.28
N LYS A 311 46.91 8.06 -21.51
CA LYS A 311 47.41 7.14 -22.55
C LYS A 311 46.99 7.52 -23.97
N ARG A 312 45.93 8.31 -24.15
CA ARG A 312 45.69 9.01 -25.42
C ARG A 312 46.67 10.18 -25.50
N GLY A 313 47.88 9.89 -26.02
CA GLY A 313 48.83 10.93 -26.37
C GLY A 313 48.22 11.97 -27.32
N PRO A 314 48.87 13.14 -27.48
CA PRO A 314 48.38 14.20 -28.36
C PRO A 314 48.13 13.66 -29.77
N ASP A 315 46.96 14.00 -30.30
CA ASP A 315 46.48 13.59 -31.60
C ASP A 315 47.48 14.07 -32.68
N PRO A 316 48.13 13.17 -33.45
CA PRO A 316 49.17 13.56 -34.41
C PRO A 316 48.65 14.31 -35.64
N ASP A 317 47.34 14.53 -35.77
CA ASP A 317 46.72 15.08 -36.98
C ASP A 317 46.50 16.61 -36.97
N LEU A 318 47.03 17.34 -35.99
CA LEU A 318 46.87 18.80 -35.88
C LEU A 318 47.99 19.63 -36.57
N GLU A 319 48.82 19.04 -37.42
CA GLU A 319 49.95 19.72 -38.07
C GLU A 319 49.77 20.05 -39.57
N LYS A 320 48.58 19.89 -40.16
CA LYS A 320 48.37 20.21 -41.59
C LYS A 320 47.22 21.17 -41.82
N GLY A 321 47.57 22.45 -42.03
CA GLY A 321 46.73 23.37 -42.79
C GLY A 321 46.80 24.83 -42.40
N VAL A 322 47.93 25.49 -42.65
CA VAL A 322 47.95 26.95 -42.85
C VAL A 322 47.99 27.18 -44.37
N PRO A 323 46.94 27.74 -45.00
CA PRO A 323 47.04 28.24 -46.36
C PRO A 323 47.68 29.63 -46.34
N LEU A 324 48.80 29.79 -47.05
CA LEU A 324 49.38 31.09 -47.36
C LEU A 324 48.56 31.79 -48.48
N PRO A 325 48.52 33.14 -48.49
CA PRO A 325 47.65 33.96 -49.34
C PRO A 325 48.01 33.98 -50.83
#